data_AF-A0A838J3Q1-F1
#
_entry.id   AF-A0A838J3Q1-F1
#
_cell.length_a   1.000
_cell.length_b   1.000
_cell.length_c   1.000
_cell.angle_alpha   90.00
_cell.angle_beta   90.00
_cell.angle_gamma   90.00
#
_symmetry.space_group_name_H-M   'P 1'
#
loop_
_entity.id
_entity.type
_entity.pdbx_description
1 polymer ?
#
loop_
_entity_poly.entity_id
_entity_poly.type
_entity_poly.pdbx_seq_one_letter_code
_entity_poly.pdbx_strand_id
1 'polypeptide(L)' 'MMAWIRSSLLASTAPAGRPASPGEIASAAVYLASDESNFVHGITLPVDGGRLAV' A
#
# COMPACT_ATOMS: atom_id res chain seq x y z
N MET A 1 22.85 3.68 -1.11
CA MET A 1 22.27 4.47 -2.23
C MET A 1 21.56 3.63 -3.29
N MET A 2 22.05 2.44 -3.69
CA MET A 2 21.50 1.67 -4.82
C MET A 2 20.16 0.94 -4.56
N ALA A 3 19.83 0.58 -3.32
CA ALA A 3 18.59 -0.13 -3.00
C ALA A 3 17.32 0.74 -3.20
N TRP A 4 17.41 2.04 -2.92
CA TRP A 4 16.30 2.98 -3.06
C TRP A 4 15.96 3.29 -4.53
N ILE A 5 16.97 3.35 -5.39
CA ILE A 5 16.81 3.57 -6.84
C ILE A 5 16.07 2.40 -7.50
N ARG A 6 16.31 1.17 -7.06
CA ARG A 6 15.55 0.01 -7.54
C ARG A 6 14.09 0.06 -7.07
N SER A 7 13.85 0.49 -5.83
CA SER A 7 12.49 0.65 -5.29
C SER A 7 11.66 1.66 -6.11
N SER A 8 12.27 2.77 -6.55
CA SER A 8 11.56 3.78 -7.36
C SER A 8 11.18 3.28 -8.76
N LEU A 9 12.00 2.43 -9.40
CA LEU A 9 11.68 1.85 -10.72
C LEU A 9 10.54 0.82 -10.64
N LEU A 10 10.49 0.02 -9.56
CA LEU A 10 9.39 -0.93 -9.38
C LEU A 10 8.08 -0.20 -9.07
N ALA A 11 8.14 0.91 -8.36
CA ALA A 11 6.97 1.69 -8.03
C ALA A 11 6.42 2.49 -9.23
N SER A 12 7.27 2.87 -10.19
CA SER A 12 6.83 3.61 -11.39
C SER A 12 5.93 2.80 -12.33
N THR A 13 5.92 1.47 -12.21
CA THR A 13 5.04 0.59 -13.02
C THR A 13 3.69 0.31 -12.37
N ALA A 14 3.52 0.64 -11.08
CA ALA A 14 2.22 0.55 -10.43
C ALA A 14 1.36 1.77 -10.82
N PRO A 15 0.02 1.68 -10.80
CA PRO A 15 -0.87 2.80 -11.08
C PRO A 15 -0.54 4.09 -10.29
N ALA A 16 -0.11 3.96 -9.03
CA ALA A 16 0.30 5.11 -8.22
C ALA A 16 1.60 5.79 -8.69
N GLY A 17 2.44 5.11 -9.47
CA GLY A 17 3.65 5.67 -10.09
C GLY A 17 4.77 6.09 -9.12
N ARG A 18 4.62 5.82 -7.81
CA ARG A 18 5.56 6.22 -6.77
C ARG A 18 5.58 5.22 -5.61
N PRO A 19 6.66 5.16 -4.82
CA PRO A 19 6.65 4.44 -3.56
C PRO A 19 5.58 5.01 -2.61
N ALA A 20 4.96 4.12 -1.84
CA ALA A 20 4.13 4.54 -0.71
C ALA A 20 5.01 5.20 0.37
N SER A 21 4.47 6.24 0.99
CA SER A 21 4.99 6.75 2.25
C SER A 21 4.63 5.80 3.40
N PRO A 22 5.40 5.76 4.50
CA PRO A 22 5.04 4.97 5.67
C PRO A 22 3.64 5.29 6.22
N GLY A 23 3.21 6.55 6.12
CA GLY A 23 1.89 6.99 6.56
C GLY A 23 0.74 6.31 5.80
N GLU A 24 0.90 6.02 4.51
CA GLU A 24 -0.13 5.34 3.73
C GLU A 24 -0.34 3.89 4.19
N ILE A 25 0.73 3.19 4.60
CA ILE A 25 0.63 1.86 5.19
C ILE A 25 0.02 1.93 6.59
N ALA A 26 0.46 2.91 7.41
CA ALA A 26 -0.05 3.11 8.76
C ALA A 26 -1.56 3.41 8.77
N SER A 27 -2.05 4.26 7.86
CA SER A 27 -3.48 4.57 7.75
C SER A 27 -4.33 3.35 7.44
N ALA A 28 -3.85 2.45 6.56
CA ALA A 28 -4.56 1.21 6.27
C ALA A 28 -4.59 0.26 7.48
N ALA A 29 -3.49 0.18 8.24
CA ALA A 29 -3.45 -0.58 9.48
C ALA A 29 -4.38 0.01 10.55
N VAL A 30 -4.44 1.34 10.67
CA VAL A 30 -5.37 2.04 11.58
C VAL A 30 -6.81 1.76 11.20
N TYR A 31 -7.16 1.83 9.91
CA TYR A 31 -8.50 1.47 9.42
C TYR A 31 -8.89 0.04 9.82
N LEU A 32 -8.01 -0.94 9.61
CA LEU A 32 -8.27 -2.34 9.99
C LEU A 32 -8.33 -2.56 11.50
N ALA A 33 -7.76 -1.66 12.30
CA ALA A 33 -7.78 -1.72 13.76
C ALA A 33 -8.93 -0.90 14.37
N SER A 34 -9.69 -0.16 13.57
CA SER A 34 -10.71 0.77 14.04
C SER A 34 -12.13 0.26 13.74
N ASP A 35 -13.11 0.88 14.41
CA ASP A 35 -14.54 0.53 14.29
C ASP A 35 -15.08 0.72 12.87
N GLU A 36 -14.45 1.55 12.04
CA GLU A 36 -14.77 1.76 10.64
C GLU A 36 -14.65 0.49 9.78
N SER A 37 -13.91 -0.52 10.25
CA SER A 37 -13.76 -1.82 9.59
C SER A 37 -14.58 -2.95 10.23
N ASN A 38 -15.55 -2.63 11.12
CA ASN A 38 -16.34 -3.62 11.88
C ASN A 38 -16.92 -4.77 11.04
N PHE A 39 -17.34 -4.53 9.79
CA PHE A 39 -17.90 -5.59 8.94
C PHE A 39 -16.91 -6.23 7.97
N VAL A 40 -15.62 -5.87 8.04
CA VAL A 40 -14.57 -6.35 7.14
C VAL A 40 -13.76 -7.43 7.83
N HIS A 41 -13.98 -8.69 7.44
CA HIS A 41 -13.35 -9.85 8.07
C HIS A 41 -12.70 -10.78 7.06
N GLY A 42 -11.58 -11.41 7.46
CA GLY A 42 -10.94 -12.49 6.70
C GLY A 42 -10.33 -12.07 5.36
N ILE A 43 -10.15 -10.77 5.12
CA ILE A 43 -9.60 -10.26 3.86
C ILE A 43 -8.08 -10.04 3.96
N THR A 44 -7.44 -10.02 2.79
CA THR A 44 -6.17 -9.33 2.59
C THR A 44 -6.48 -8.00 1.91
N LEU A 45 -6.10 -6.87 2.52
CA LEU A 45 -6.27 -5.53 1.94
C LEU A 45 -4.99 -5.12 1.19
N PRO A 46 -4.98 -5.03 -0.15
CA PRO A 46 -3.82 -4.55 -0.88
C PRO A 46 -3.60 -3.05 -0.64
N VAL A 47 -2.37 -2.69 -0.25
CA VAL A 47 -1.92 -1.30 -0.05
C VAL A 47 -0.61 -1.12 -0.81
N ASP A 48 -0.67 -1.29 -2.13
CA ASP A 48 0.49 -1.52 -3.00
C ASP A 48 0.59 -0.53 -4.17
N GLY A 49 -0.18 0.56 -4.12
CA GLY A 49 -0.27 1.53 -5.21
C GLY A 49 -1.03 1.02 -6.45
N GLY A 50 -1.83 -0.04 -6.29
CA GLY A 50 -2.67 -0.62 -7.35
C GLY A 50 -1.97 -1.71 -8.16
N ARG A 51 -0.86 -2.27 -7.66
CA ARG A 51 -0.03 -3.19 -8.44
C ARG A 51 -0.71 -4.54 -8.71
N LEU A 52 -1.55 -5.02 -7.80
CA LEU A 52 -2.33 -6.24 -8.02
C LEU A 52 -3.53 -6.05 -8.96
N ALA A 53 -3.89 -4.82 -9.32
CA ALA A 53 -5.06 -4.54 -10.14
C ALA A 53 -4.78 -4.56 -11.66
N VAL A 54 -3.52 -4.70 -12.07
CA VAL A 54 -3.04 -4.62 -13.46
C VAL A 54 -2.08 -5.73 -13.83
#